data_AF-A0A9E1VQJ3-F1
#
_entry.id   AF-A0A9E1VQJ3-F1
#
_cell.length_a   1.000
_cell.length_b   1.000
_cell.length_c   1.000
_cell.angle_alpha   90.00
_cell.angle_beta   90.00
_cell.angle_gamma   90.00
#
_symmetry.space_group_name_H-M   'P 1'
#
loop_
_entity.id
_entity.type
_entity.pdbx_description
1 polymer ?
#
loop_
_entity_poly.entity_id
_entity_poly.type
_entity_poly.pdbx_seq_one_letter_code
_entity_poly.pdbx_strand_id
1 'polypeptide(L)'
;MKKISILILIVLGLYIFNIFWSTGYFRIIENKFEGEVLTKINIVGAEDITINHIDSFAIVSSTKRKAFPANEQEEGGLYYIDLKKIESKPILLTKDFNKPFAPHGISIFKTDSITTIAVVNHTIEKEYIEIFKLIGTKLTHFKTLDNPMILS
;
A
#
# COMPACT_ATOMS: atom_id res chain seq x y z
N MET A 1 -15.54 28.86 40.03
CA MET A 1 -14.31 28.99 39.20
C MET A 1 -13.32 27.84 39.43
N LYS A 2 -12.78 27.62 40.64
CA LYS A 2 -11.82 26.53 40.92
C LYS A 2 -12.32 25.12 40.56
N LYS A 3 -13.56 24.76 40.94
CA LYS A 3 -14.17 23.45 40.62
C LYS A 3 -14.31 23.19 39.11
N ILE A 4 -14.66 24.23 38.35
CA ILE A 4 -14.80 24.15 36.88
C ILE A 4 -13.43 23.97 36.22
N SER A 5 -12.42 24.70 36.69
CA SER A 5 -11.05 24.57 36.18
C SER A 5 -10.48 23.16 36.44
N ILE A 6 -10.76 22.56 37.60
CA ILE A 6 -10.39 21.18 37.91
C ILE A 6 -11.08 20.19 36.95
N LEU A 7 -12.38 20.37 36.71
CA LEU A 7 -13.12 19.51 35.78
C LEU A 7 -12.53 19.57 34.36
N ILE A 8 -12.20 20.76 33.87
CA ILE A 8 -11.57 20.94 32.55
C ILE A 8 -10.23 20.21 32.47
N LEU A 9 -9.39 20.33 33.51
CA LEU A 9 -8.10 19.63 33.56
C LEU A 9 -8.25 18.11 33.55
N ILE A 10 -9.26 17.58 34.25
CA ILE A 10 -9.55 16.14 34.25
C ILE A 10 -9.97 15.68 32.84
N VAL A 11 -10.88 16.39 32.19
CA VAL A 11 -11.34 16.05 30.83
C VAL A 11 -10.16 16.11 29.84
N LEU A 12 -9.32 17.14 29.94
CA LEU A 12 -8.13 17.26 29.10
C LEU A 12 -7.15 16.11 29.36
N GLY A 13 -6.93 15.74 30.62
CA GLY A 13 -6.08 14.61 30.98
C GLY A 13 -6.60 13.28 30.43
N LEU A 14 -7.91 13.03 30.54
CA LEU A 14 -8.55 11.84 29.98
C LEU A 14 -8.46 11.81 28.45
N TYR A 15 -8.62 12.95 27.79
CA TYR A 15 -8.50 13.06 26.34
C TYR A 15 -7.06 12.76 25.88
N ILE A 16 -6.06 13.36 26.53
CA ILE A 16 -4.64 13.11 26.25
C ILE A 16 -4.31 11.63 26.47
N PHE A 17 -4.73 11.07 27.60
CA PHE A 17 -4.53 9.65 27.89
C PHE A 17 -5.17 8.76 26.83
N ASN A 18 -6.40 9.09 26.40
CA ASN A 18 -7.08 8.37 25.34
C ASN A 18 -6.30 8.40 24.01
N ILE A 19 -5.67 9.52 23.65
CA ILE A 19 -4.79 9.60 22.46
C ILE A 19 -3.64 8.60 22.59
N PHE A 20 -2.88 8.64 23.70
CA PHE A 20 -1.75 7.72 23.89
C PHE A 20 -2.19 6.25 23.90
N TRP A 21 -3.34 5.97 24.52
CA TRP A 21 -3.88 4.62 24.57
C TRP A 21 -4.33 4.12 23.20
N SER A 22 -5.15 4.91 22.48
CA SER A 22 -5.75 4.54 21.19
C SER A 22 -4.72 4.45 20.06
N THR A 23 -3.67 5.28 20.09
CA THR A 23 -2.56 5.23 19.13
C THR A 23 -1.54 4.12 19.43
N GLY A 24 -1.73 3.37 20.52
CA GLY A 24 -0.87 2.25 20.88
C GLY A 24 0.49 2.67 21.44
N TYR A 25 0.64 3.89 21.95
CA TYR A 25 1.90 4.40 22.51
C TYR A 25 2.49 3.50 23.60
N PHE A 26 1.63 2.88 24.41
CA PHE A 26 2.03 1.96 25.48
C PHE A 26 2.14 0.50 25.03
N ARG A 27 1.90 0.18 23.75
CA ARG A 27 1.95 -1.19 23.24
C ARG A 27 3.41 -1.62 23.08
N ILE A 28 3.81 -2.66 23.80
CA ILE A 28 5.12 -3.29 23.65
C ILE A 28 5.02 -4.33 22.52
N ILE A 29 5.94 -4.27 21.55
CA ILE A 29 6.07 -5.27 20.49
C ILE A 29 7.23 -6.19 20.86
N GLU A 30 6.91 -7.38 21.35
CA GLU A 30 7.90 -8.44 21.58
C GLU A 30 8.18 -9.17 20.26
N ASN A 31 9.44 -9.29 19.90
CA ASN A 31 9.83 -10.04 18.71
C ASN A 31 9.72 -11.56 18.99
N LYS A 32 8.57 -12.14 18.63
CA LYS A 32 8.32 -13.58 18.65
C LYS A 32 8.09 -14.05 17.22
N PHE A 33 9.16 -14.52 16.57
CA PHE A 33 9.08 -15.11 15.24
C PHE A 33 9.54 -16.57 15.32
N GLU A 34 8.59 -17.50 15.18
CA GLU A 34 8.81 -18.95 15.21
C GLU A 34 8.95 -19.54 13.80
N GLY A 35 9.58 -18.81 12.87
CA GLY A 35 9.75 -19.22 11.48
C GLY A 35 11.16 -18.97 10.96
N GLU A 36 11.34 -19.19 9.65
CA GLU A 36 12.57 -18.86 8.94
C GLU A 36 12.32 -17.82 7.85
N VAL A 37 13.30 -16.95 7.62
CA VAL A 37 13.27 -15.97 6.53
C VAL A 37 13.84 -16.63 5.28
N LEU A 38 12.96 -17.05 4.37
CA LEU A 38 13.36 -17.70 3.11
C LEU A 38 14.09 -16.77 2.15
N THR A 39 13.65 -15.52 2.05
CA THR A 39 14.26 -14.50 1.19
C THR A 39 14.08 -13.11 1.77
N LYS A 40 14.93 -12.17 1.35
CA LYS A 40 14.76 -10.73 1.60
C LYS A 40 14.70 -10.01 0.27
N ILE A 41 13.53 -9.46 -0.04
CA ILE A 41 13.27 -8.76 -1.28
C ILE A 41 13.41 -7.26 -1.03
N ASN A 42 14.39 -6.62 -1.70
CA ASN A 42 14.64 -5.20 -1.52
C ASN A 42 13.75 -4.35 -2.45
N ILE A 43 12.52 -4.07 -2.01
CA ILE A 43 11.58 -3.12 -2.63
C ILE A 43 11.38 -1.97 -1.64
N VAL A 44 11.66 -0.74 -2.07
CA VAL A 44 11.53 0.44 -1.21
C VAL A 44 10.06 0.82 -1.08
N GLY A 45 9.58 1.00 0.15
CA GLY A 45 8.21 1.48 0.39
C GLY A 45 7.16 0.52 -0.17
N ALA A 46 7.30 -0.78 0.09
CA ALA A 46 6.23 -1.74 -0.16
C ALA A 46 5.00 -1.36 0.68
N GLU A 47 3.89 -1.07 0.00
CA GLU A 47 2.66 -0.55 0.62
C GLU A 47 1.62 -1.66 0.81
N ASP A 48 1.41 -2.49 -0.22
CA ASP A 48 0.45 -3.59 -0.19
C ASP A 48 0.94 -4.78 -1.04
N ILE A 49 0.44 -5.99 -0.74
CA ILE A 49 0.80 -7.23 -1.41
C ILE A 49 -0.44 -8.11 -1.61
N THR A 50 -0.56 -8.70 -2.79
CA THR A 50 -1.60 -9.69 -3.10
C THR A 50 -1.03 -10.88 -3.85
N ILE A 51 -1.60 -12.06 -3.61
CA ILE A 51 -1.07 -13.34 -4.11
C ILE A 51 -2.07 -13.98 -5.07
N ASN A 52 -1.60 -14.31 -6.28
CA ASN A 52 -2.31 -15.23 -7.14
C ASN A 52 -1.89 -16.66 -6.79
N HIS A 53 -2.76 -17.36 -6.07
CA HIS A 53 -2.51 -18.73 -5.61
C HIS A 53 -2.53 -19.77 -6.74
N ILE A 54 -3.23 -19.51 -7.84
CA ILE A 54 -3.37 -20.43 -8.98
C ILE A 54 -2.04 -20.50 -9.76
N ASP A 55 -1.51 -19.33 -10.13
CA ASP A 55 -0.30 -19.23 -10.94
C ASP A 55 0.99 -19.18 -10.08
N SER A 56 0.83 -18.96 -8.77
CA SER A 56 1.90 -18.87 -7.75
C SER A 56 2.82 -17.66 -7.95
N PHE A 57 2.23 -16.46 -7.97
CA PHE A 57 2.98 -15.20 -7.96
C PHE A 57 2.37 -14.20 -6.98
N ALA A 58 3.18 -13.23 -6.56
CA ALA A 58 2.70 -12.07 -5.81
C ALA A 58 2.86 -10.78 -6.63
N ILE A 59 1.94 -9.85 -6.42
CA ILE A 59 2.06 -8.46 -6.86
C ILE A 59 2.25 -7.61 -5.62
N VAL A 60 3.26 -6.75 -5.64
CA VAL A 60 3.53 -5.78 -4.58
C VAL A 60 3.38 -4.39 -5.16
N SER A 61 2.53 -3.55 -4.56
CA SER A 61 2.57 -2.11 -4.80
C SER A 61 3.65 -1.49 -3.92
N SER A 62 4.37 -0.54 -4.50
CA SER A 62 5.44 0.14 -3.78
C SER A 62 5.51 1.58 -4.23
N THR A 63 5.61 2.48 -3.25
CA THR A 63 5.78 3.92 -3.46
C THR A 63 6.88 4.38 -2.53
N LYS A 64 7.90 5.04 -3.08
CA LYS A 64 8.93 5.67 -2.24
C LYS A 64 8.38 6.96 -1.66
N ARG A 65 7.62 6.85 -0.58
CA ARG A 65 7.03 8.01 0.09
C ARG A 65 8.10 8.95 0.64
N LYS A 66 7.95 10.25 0.40
CA LYS A 66 8.91 11.28 0.86
C LYS A 66 8.36 12.07 2.04
N ALA A 67 7.12 12.51 1.97
CA ALA A 67 6.46 13.31 2.98
C ALA A 67 4.94 13.08 2.96
N PHE A 68 4.27 13.29 4.09
CA PHE A 68 2.81 13.26 4.17
C PHE A 68 2.26 14.58 4.74
N PRO A 69 1.36 15.29 4.03
CA PRO A 69 0.90 15.00 2.67
C PRO A 69 2.04 15.20 1.64
N ALA A 70 1.92 14.56 0.47
CA ALA A 70 2.90 14.68 -0.60
C ALA A 70 2.98 16.13 -1.11
N ASN A 71 4.20 16.65 -1.24
CA ASN A 71 4.47 18.00 -1.78
C ASN A 71 4.95 17.97 -3.24
N GLU A 72 5.31 16.80 -3.75
CA GLU A 72 5.72 16.53 -5.13
C GLU A 72 5.19 15.14 -5.54
N GLN A 73 5.25 14.83 -6.84
CA GLN A 73 4.70 13.59 -7.34
C GLN A 73 5.59 12.45 -6.87
N GLU A 74 5.02 11.57 -6.07
CA GLU A 74 5.70 10.35 -5.65
C GLU A 74 5.75 9.37 -6.82
N GLU A 75 6.86 8.64 -6.91
CA GLU A 75 7.06 7.61 -7.90
C GLU A 75 7.03 6.25 -7.24
N GLY A 76 6.28 5.34 -7.84
CA GLY A 76 6.16 3.97 -7.40
C GLY A 76 5.95 3.01 -8.57
N GLY A 77 5.61 1.77 -8.22
CA GLY A 77 5.43 0.72 -9.20
C GLY A 77 4.76 -0.52 -8.65
N LEU A 78 4.32 -1.36 -9.60
CA LEU A 78 3.90 -2.73 -9.28
C LEU A 78 5.06 -3.68 -9.58
N TYR A 79 5.38 -4.53 -8.61
CA TYR A 79 6.42 -5.54 -8.72
C TYR A 79 5.79 -6.92 -8.76
N TYR A 80 6.21 -7.73 -9.74
CA TYR A 80 5.88 -9.15 -9.82
C TYR A 80 6.96 -9.98 -9.12
N ILE A 81 6.55 -10.91 -8.28
CA ILE A 81 7.41 -11.87 -7.59
C ILE A 81 6.95 -13.28 -7.96
N ASP A 82 7.83 -14.08 -8.56
CA ASP A 82 7.58 -15.49 -8.81
C ASP A 82 7.76 -16.29 -7.51
N LEU A 83 6.66 -16.80 -6.95
CA LEU A 83 6.71 -17.53 -5.67
C LEU A 83 7.28 -18.95 -5.83
N LYS A 84 7.35 -19.48 -7.06
CA LYS A 84 8.04 -20.74 -7.36
C LYS A 84 9.56 -20.56 -7.44
N LYS A 85 10.03 -19.32 -7.59
CA LYS A 85 11.44 -18.93 -7.69
C LYS A 85 11.70 -17.71 -6.82
N ILE A 86 11.47 -17.86 -5.52
CA ILE A 86 11.42 -16.74 -4.56
C ILE A 86 12.76 -15.97 -4.41
N GLU A 87 13.87 -16.59 -4.81
CA GLU A 87 15.19 -15.95 -4.86
C GLU A 87 15.39 -15.07 -6.12
N SER A 88 14.49 -15.15 -7.09
CA SER A 88 14.54 -14.34 -8.30
C SER A 88 14.27 -12.87 -8.00
N LYS A 89 14.90 -11.98 -8.77
CA LYS A 89 14.68 -10.54 -8.62
C LYS A 89 13.23 -10.19 -9.02
N PRO A 90 12.54 -9.33 -8.26
CA PRO A 90 11.24 -8.82 -8.65
C PRO A 90 11.28 -8.12 -10.01
N ILE A 91 10.21 -8.26 -10.79
CA ILE A 91 10.07 -7.61 -12.09
C ILE A 91 9.20 -6.37 -11.91
N LEU A 92 9.73 -5.19 -12.24
CA LEU A 92 8.94 -3.96 -12.31
C LEU A 92 7.98 -4.03 -13.50
N LEU A 93 6.69 -4.23 -13.22
CA LEU A 93 5.65 -4.40 -14.24
C LEU A 93 5.23 -3.07 -14.89
N THR A 94 5.33 -1.97 -14.16
CA THR A 94 4.85 -0.64 -14.59
C THR A 94 5.92 0.21 -15.26
N LYS A 95 7.04 -0.38 -15.69
CA LYS A 95 8.15 0.33 -16.36
C LYS A 95 7.72 1.13 -17.60
N ASP A 96 6.64 0.71 -18.27
CA ASP A 96 6.11 1.32 -19.49
C ASP A 96 4.85 2.18 -19.22
N PHE A 97 4.46 2.36 -17.95
CA PHE A 97 3.33 3.19 -17.56
C PHE A 97 3.79 4.62 -17.28
N ASN A 98 3.65 5.50 -18.28
CA ASN A 98 4.24 6.83 -18.29
C ASN A 98 3.32 7.93 -17.71
N LYS A 99 2.48 7.60 -16.73
CA LYS A 99 1.61 8.55 -16.03
C LYS A 99 2.06 8.69 -14.56
N PRO A 100 1.71 9.78 -13.87
CA PRO A 100 1.89 9.88 -12.42
C PRO A 100 1.35 8.64 -11.71
N PHE A 101 2.21 7.98 -10.92
CA PHE A 101 1.88 6.68 -10.34
C PHE A 101 2.52 6.50 -8.97
N ALA A 102 1.70 6.62 -7.93
CA ALA A 102 2.04 6.30 -6.54
C ALA A 102 1.02 5.26 -6.02
N PRO A 103 1.23 3.97 -6.35
CA PRO A 103 0.29 2.91 -6.00
C PRO A 103 0.26 2.65 -4.50
N HIS A 104 -0.94 2.40 -3.99
CA HIS A 104 -1.20 2.06 -2.60
C HIS A 104 -1.93 0.71 -2.52
N GLY A 105 -3.20 0.68 -2.10
CA GLY A 105 -3.97 -0.57 -2.04
C GLY A 105 -4.15 -1.22 -3.41
N ILE A 106 -4.03 -2.55 -3.46
CA ILE A 106 -4.19 -3.35 -4.69
C ILE A 106 -5.13 -4.53 -4.50
N SER A 107 -5.79 -4.93 -5.58
CA SER A 107 -6.58 -6.16 -5.64
C SER A 107 -6.43 -6.82 -6.99
N ILE A 108 -6.50 -8.15 -7.02
CA ILE A 108 -6.43 -8.94 -8.25
C ILE A 108 -7.67 -9.80 -8.44
N PHE A 109 -8.06 -9.96 -9.69
CA PHE A 109 -9.10 -10.89 -10.11
C PHE A 109 -8.66 -11.64 -11.37
N LYS A 110 -8.64 -12.97 -11.29
CA LYS A 110 -8.17 -13.86 -12.35
C LYS A 110 -9.35 -14.43 -13.14
N THR A 111 -9.26 -14.36 -14.46
CA THR A 111 -10.16 -15.07 -15.39
C THR A 111 -9.32 -15.65 -16.53
N ASP A 112 -9.37 -16.97 -16.70
CA ASP A 112 -8.54 -17.71 -17.64
C ASP A 112 -7.05 -17.32 -17.53
N SER A 113 -6.42 -16.90 -18.62
CA SER A 113 -5.02 -16.47 -18.65
C SER A 113 -4.80 -15.02 -18.20
N ILE A 114 -5.85 -14.26 -17.88
CA ILE A 114 -5.79 -12.82 -17.61
C ILE A 114 -5.96 -12.55 -16.12
N THR A 115 -4.99 -11.87 -15.51
CA THR A 115 -5.13 -11.29 -14.17
C THR A 115 -5.46 -9.81 -14.32
N THR A 116 -6.65 -9.40 -13.89
CA THR A 116 -7.01 -7.99 -13.76
C THR A 116 -6.46 -7.48 -12.44
N ILE A 117 -5.84 -6.30 -12.44
CA ILE A 117 -5.29 -5.65 -11.25
C ILE A 117 -5.97 -4.29 -11.11
N ALA A 118 -6.61 -4.05 -9.96
CA ALA A 118 -7.11 -2.74 -9.57
C ALA A 118 -6.15 -2.12 -8.56
N VAL A 119 -5.80 -0.85 -8.76
CA VAL A 119 -4.76 -0.16 -7.98
C VAL A 119 -5.26 1.21 -7.58
N VAL A 120 -5.27 1.50 -6.28
CA VAL A 120 -5.41 2.88 -5.78
C VAL A 120 -4.15 3.63 -6.16
N ASN A 121 -4.31 4.74 -6.89
CA ASN A 121 -3.21 5.57 -7.37
C ASN A 121 -3.36 7.00 -6.86
N HIS A 122 -2.39 7.42 -6.04
CA HIS A 122 -2.28 8.79 -5.55
C HIS A 122 -1.51 9.65 -6.53
N THR A 123 -2.05 10.81 -6.89
CA THR A 123 -1.34 11.83 -7.66
C THR A 123 -1.47 13.18 -6.98
N ILE A 124 -0.63 14.15 -7.37
CA ILE A 124 -0.79 15.53 -6.89
C ILE A 124 -2.18 16.08 -7.21
N GLU A 125 -2.74 15.73 -8.37
CA GLU A 125 -3.98 16.32 -8.86
C GLU A 125 -5.22 15.71 -8.20
N LYS A 126 -5.27 14.37 -8.14
CA LYS A 126 -6.41 13.61 -7.61
C LYS A 126 -6.09 12.14 -7.36
N GLU A 127 -7.09 11.46 -6.83
CA GLU A 127 -7.10 10.03 -6.59
C GLU A 127 -7.75 9.27 -7.74
N TYR A 128 -7.14 8.13 -8.11
CA TYR A 128 -7.65 7.27 -9.17
C TYR A 128 -7.69 5.81 -8.75
N ILE A 129 -8.48 5.03 -9.47
CA ILE A 129 -8.29 3.58 -9.53
C ILE A 129 -7.81 3.20 -10.93
N GLU A 130 -6.55 2.76 -11.02
CA GLU A 130 -5.97 2.28 -12.26
C GLU A 130 -6.28 0.79 -12.43
N ILE A 131 -6.80 0.43 -13.61
CA ILE A 131 -7.08 -0.96 -13.96
C ILE A 131 -6.05 -1.42 -14.99
N PHE A 132 -5.34 -2.50 -14.66
CA PHE A 132 -4.40 -3.16 -15.54
C PHE A 132 -4.84 -4.59 -15.87
N LYS A 133 -4.37 -5.11 -16.99
CA LYS A 133 -4.45 -6.52 -17.35
C LYS A 133 -3.04 -7.10 -17.43
N LEU A 134 -2.84 -8.23 -16.79
CA LEU A 134 -1.59 -8.97 -16.73
C LEU A 134 -1.77 -10.33 -17.42
N ILE A 135 -0.94 -10.58 -18.44
CA ILE A 135 -0.85 -11.88 -19.14
C ILE A 135 0.62 -12.31 -19.09
N GLY A 136 0.91 -13.40 -18.37
CA GLY A 136 2.28 -13.72 -17.97
C GLY A 136 2.85 -12.57 -17.14
N THR A 137 3.93 -11.96 -17.62
CA THR A 137 4.56 -10.75 -17.01
C THR A 137 4.30 -9.47 -17.82
N LYS A 138 3.49 -9.54 -18.88
CA LYS A 138 3.13 -8.37 -19.68
C LYS A 138 1.96 -7.67 -19.02
N LEU A 139 2.23 -6.50 -18.44
CA LEU A 139 1.22 -5.60 -17.91
C LEU A 139 0.75 -4.65 -19.00
N THR A 140 -0.55 -4.39 -19.08
CA THR A 140 -1.13 -3.39 -19.98
C THR A 140 -2.17 -2.59 -19.23
N HIS A 141 -2.05 -1.26 -19.26
CA HIS A 141 -3.07 -0.38 -18.72
C HIS A 141 -4.37 -0.55 -19.53
N PHE A 142 -5.47 -0.77 -18.84
CA PHE A 142 -6.77 -1.00 -19.47
C PHE A 142 -7.67 0.23 -19.38
N LYS A 143 -7.78 0.83 -18.18
CA LYS A 143 -8.51 2.09 -17.98
C LYS A 143 -8.15 2.73 -16.65
N THR A 144 -8.34 4.05 -16.59
CA THR A 144 -8.34 4.83 -15.35
C THR A 144 -9.79 5.04 -14.93
N LEU A 145 -10.13 4.73 -13.68
CA LEU A 145 -11.40 5.12 -13.07
C LEU A 145 -11.20 6.42 -12.31
N ASP A 146 -12.04 7.38 -12.63
CA ASP A 146 -11.98 8.76 -12.15
C ASP A 146 -13.39 9.16 -11.73
N ASN A 147 -13.54 9.49 -10.45
CA ASN A 147 -14.84 9.84 -9.87
C ASN A 147 -14.63 10.76 -8.67
N PRO A 148 -15.45 11.83 -8.50
CA PRO A 148 -15.36 12.74 -7.36
C PRO A 148 -15.51 12.07 -5.98
N MET A 149 -16.05 10.85 -5.93
CA MET A 149 -16.21 10.06 -4.70
C MET A 149 -14.97 9.22 -4.34
N ILE A 150 -13.94 9.19 -5.20
CA ILE A 150 -12.65 8.58 -4.88
C ILE A 150 -11.81 9.65 -4.18
N LEU A 151 -11.68 9.52 -2.86
CA LEU A 151 -11.06 10.50 -1.96
C LEU A 151 -10.10 9.78 -1.01
N SER A 152 -9.10 10.50 -0.51
CA SER A 152 -8.07 10.04 0.45
C SER A 152 -8.39 10.54 1.85
#